data_AF-A0A3L6NLI9-F1
#
_entry.id   AF-A0A3L6NLI9-F1
#
_cell.length_a   1.000
_cell.length_b   1.000
_cell.length_c   1.000
_cell.angle_alpha   90.00
_cell.angle_beta   90.00
_cell.angle_gamma   90.00
#
_symmetry.space_group_name_H-M   'P 1'
#
loop_
_entity.id
_entity.type
_entity.pdbx_description
1 polymer ?
#
loop_
_entity_poly.entity_id
_entity_poly.type
_entity_poly.pdbx_seq_one_letter_code
_entity_poly.pdbx_strand_id
1 'polypeptide(L)'
;MARIHCANAQSTATSFIQLARRSYTTTPQTSTPLEFLIPRCTPSSRLRTPHITIAQSRTYAHPRRSWDVKSRETATRQFSTTAIRQKTRAILNPQQDEDGNEMMLEITERAAKRLNKIMEKDGNPNLALRIQVESGGCHGFQYLMSLVTLPAKDAAEWSSIVNEDDTIFQYIPDDADPATTSEEGPKIILDEPSLDLLKGSKVDFTMELIGSQFKIIDNPLATSSCGCGTSFDIKM
;
A
#
# COMPACT_ATOMS: atom_id res chain seq x y z
N MET A 1 58.89 31.61 -29.60
CA MET A 1 57.66 31.46 -30.41
C MET A 1 57.67 30.08 -31.07
N ALA A 2 57.08 29.09 -30.42
CA ALA A 2 56.95 27.73 -30.95
C ALA A 2 55.49 27.51 -31.39
N ARG A 3 55.28 27.27 -32.69
CA ARG A 3 53.98 26.92 -33.26
C ARG A 3 53.76 25.42 -33.09
N ILE A 4 52.79 25.04 -32.28
CA ILE A 4 52.34 23.65 -32.15
C ILE A 4 51.09 23.51 -33.02
N HIS A 5 51.20 22.71 -34.08
CA HIS A 5 50.07 22.34 -34.92
C HIS A 5 49.27 21.23 -34.22
N CYS A 6 47.97 21.48 -34.01
CA CYS A 6 47.02 20.47 -33.59
C CYS A 6 46.68 19.58 -34.79
N ALA A 7 46.88 18.26 -34.67
CA ALA A 7 46.37 17.29 -35.63
C ALA A 7 44.88 17.04 -35.34
N ASN A 8 44.05 17.39 -36.33
CA ASN A 8 42.62 17.09 -36.39
C ASN A 8 42.41 15.57 -36.39
N ALA A 9 41.85 15.01 -35.32
CA ALA A 9 41.27 13.67 -35.35
C ALA A 9 39.80 13.80 -35.78
N GLN A 10 39.45 13.14 -36.88
CA GLN A 10 38.11 13.17 -37.46
C GLN A 10 37.11 12.47 -36.55
N SER A 11 36.01 13.18 -36.29
CA SER A 11 34.82 12.74 -35.58
C SER A 11 34.11 11.61 -36.35
N THR A 12 34.02 10.42 -35.76
CA THR A 12 33.22 9.31 -36.29
C THR A 12 31.78 9.44 -35.80
N ALA A 13 31.04 10.30 -36.50
CA ALA A 13 29.60 10.41 -36.39
C ALA A 13 28.92 9.12 -36.88
N THR A 14 27.97 8.65 -36.07
CA THR A 14 26.65 8.11 -36.46
C THR A 14 26.57 7.18 -37.67
N SER A 15 26.33 5.88 -37.43
CA SER A 15 25.83 4.94 -38.43
C SER A 15 24.58 4.23 -37.95
N PHE A 16 23.47 4.86 -38.34
CA PHE A 16 22.14 4.37 -38.71
C PHE A 16 21.74 2.90 -38.49
N ILE A 17 20.56 2.81 -37.87
CA ILE A 17 19.65 1.68 -37.73
C ILE A 17 19.33 1.05 -39.09
N GLN A 18 19.63 -0.25 -39.26
CA GLN A 18 19.04 -1.08 -40.32
C GLN A 18 17.71 -1.66 -39.83
N LEU A 19 16.61 -1.00 -40.22
CA LEU A 19 15.25 -1.53 -40.15
C LEU A 19 15.07 -2.64 -41.19
N ALA A 20 14.90 -3.88 -40.71
CA ALA A 20 14.44 -4.99 -41.54
C ALA A 20 13.01 -4.72 -42.02
N ARG A 21 12.82 -4.67 -43.34
CA ARG A 21 11.51 -4.68 -44.00
C ARG A 21 10.88 -6.07 -43.86
N ARG A 22 9.93 -6.22 -42.93
CA ARG A 22 9.02 -7.37 -42.92
C ARG A 22 7.65 -6.89 -43.39
N SER A 23 7.29 -7.33 -44.59
CA SER A 23 5.99 -7.14 -45.22
C SER A 23 4.92 -7.96 -44.51
N TYR A 24 3.86 -7.30 -44.05
CA TYR A 24 2.65 -7.95 -43.57
C TYR A 24 1.45 -7.36 -44.32
N THR A 25 0.65 -8.26 -44.87
CA THR A 25 -0.61 -8.03 -45.55
C THR A 25 -1.68 -7.58 -44.56
N THR A 26 -2.36 -6.48 -44.88
CA THR A 26 -3.55 -5.96 -44.20
C THR A 26 -4.80 -6.75 -44.59
N THR A 27 -5.52 -7.27 -43.60
CA THR A 27 -6.96 -7.58 -43.68
C THR A 27 -7.66 -6.88 -42.52
N PRO A 28 -8.74 -6.12 -42.73
CA PRO A 28 -9.53 -5.59 -41.63
C PRO A 28 -10.72 -6.52 -41.36
N GLN A 29 -11.01 -6.81 -40.10
CA GLN A 29 -12.38 -6.76 -39.58
C GLN A 29 -12.44 -6.97 -38.05
N THR A 30 -13.01 -5.94 -37.43
CA THR A 30 -13.64 -5.80 -36.12
C THR A 30 -14.25 -7.07 -35.51
N SER A 31 -13.90 -7.37 -34.25
CA SER A 31 -14.87 -7.85 -33.24
C SER A 31 -14.28 -7.78 -31.83
N THR A 32 -15.16 -7.41 -30.89
CA THR A 32 -14.95 -7.05 -29.49
C THR A 32 -14.61 -8.24 -28.58
N PRO A 33 -13.74 -8.11 -27.56
CA PRO A 33 -13.55 -9.14 -26.56
C PRO A 33 -14.49 -8.93 -25.35
N LEU A 34 -14.81 -10.02 -24.66
CA LEU A 34 -15.45 -10.13 -23.33
C LEU A 34 -16.96 -10.39 -23.31
N GLU A 35 -17.36 -11.63 -23.62
CA GLU A 35 -18.67 -12.20 -23.24
C GLU A 35 -18.55 -13.72 -22.97
N PHE A 36 -17.47 -14.16 -22.29
CA PHE A 36 -17.22 -15.60 -22.05
C PHE A 36 -17.27 -16.05 -20.59
N LEU A 37 -17.82 -15.26 -19.66
CA LEU A 37 -17.95 -15.70 -18.25
C LEU A 37 -19.28 -15.28 -17.62
N ILE A 38 -20.40 -15.57 -18.28
CA ILE A 38 -21.72 -15.49 -17.66
C ILE A 38 -22.47 -16.82 -17.87
N PRO A 39 -22.82 -17.57 -16.81
CA PRO A 39 -23.69 -18.73 -16.91
C PRO A 39 -25.10 -18.30 -17.33
N ARG A 40 -25.56 -18.77 -18.49
CA ARG A 40 -26.93 -18.57 -18.95
C ARG A 40 -27.87 -19.53 -18.22
N CYS A 41 -28.54 -19.06 -17.16
CA CYS A 41 -29.71 -19.75 -16.61
C CYS A 41 -30.92 -19.48 -17.52
N THR A 42 -31.39 -20.51 -18.20
CA THR A 42 -32.64 -20.50 -18.97
C THR A 42 -33.81 -20.85 -18.05
N PRO A 43 -34.85 -20.02 -17.94
CA PRO A 43 -36.14 -20.48 -17.41
C PRO A 43 -36.96 -21.06 -18.57
N SER A 44 -37.27 -22.36 -18.51
CA SER A 44 -38.25 -22.99 -19.40
C SER A 44 -39.65 -22.54 -19.00
N SER A 45 -40.23 -21.61 -19.76
CA SER A 45 -41.65 -21.29 -19.69
C SER A 45 -42.43 -22.33 -20.51
N ARG A 46 -43.14 -23.25 -19.83
CA ARG A 46 -44.22 -24.02 -20.45
C ARG A 46 -45.55 -23.42 -20.02
N LEU A 47 -46.15 -22.66 -20.93
CA LEU A 47 -47.57 -22.31 -20.89
C LEU A 47 -48.38 -23.57 -21.25
N ARG A 48 -49.25 -24.03 -20.36
CA ARG A 48 -50.30 -25.00 -20.69
C ARG A 48 -51.63 -24.47 -20.16
N THR A 49 -52.54 -24.23 -21.11
CA THR A 49 -53.94 -23.85 -20.90
C THR A 49 -54.70 -24.95 -20.16
N PRO A 50 -55.67 -24.62 -19.29
CA PRO A 50 -56.69 -25.56 -18.87
C PRO A 50 -57.99 -25.33 -19.64
N HIS A 51 -58.51 -26.40 -20.25
CA HIS A 51 -59.88 -26.49 -20.71
C HIS A 51 -60.77 -26.87 -19.51
N ILE A 52 -61.91 -26.20 -19.38
CA ILE A 52 -62.92 -26.43 -18.36
C ILE A 52 -63.70 -27.71 -18.72
N THR A 53 -63.91 -28.58 -17.73
CA THR A 53 -65.08 -29.47 -17.65
C THR A 53 -65.49 -29.65 -16.20
N ILE A 54 -66.80 -29.49 -15.98
CA ILE A 54 -67.52 -29.62 -14.71
C ILE A 54 -67.99 -31.07 -14.58
N ALA A 55 -67.72 -31.71 -13.44
CA ALA A 55 -68.56 -32.81 -12.95
C ALA A 55 -68.45 -32.92 -11.43
N GLN A 56 -69.62 -33.02 -10.80
CA GLN A 56 -69.86 -33.03 -9.37
C GLN A 56 -69.51 -34.39 -8.75
N SER A 57 -69.01 -34.38 -7.51
CA SER A 57 -69.71 -34.95 -6.33
C SER A 57 -68.79 -35.57 -5.28
N ARG A 58 -69.29 -35.49 -4.04
CA ARG A 58 -68.96 -36.24 -2.83
C ARG A 58 -67.64 -35.92 -2.12
N THR A 59 -67.79 -34.99 -1.20
CA THR A 59 -67.04 -34.83 0.05
C THR A 59 -66.94 -36.15 0.82
N TYR A 60 -65.71 -36.65 1.00
CA TYR A 60 -65.33 -37.41 2.18
C TYR A 60 -63.96 -36.92 2.66
N ALA A 61 -63.92 -36.56 3.94
CA ALA A 61 -62.83 -35.88 4.60
C ALA A 61 -61.62 -36.79 4.81
N HIS A 62 -60.44 -36.31 4.40
CA HIS A 62 -59.16 -36.79 4.91
C HIS A 62 -58.44 -35.61 5.58
N PRO A 63 -57.97 -35.74 6.83
CA PRO A 63 -57.14 -34.72 7.44
C PRO A 63 -55.78 -34.70 6.74
N ARG A 64 -55.54 -33.65 5.94
CA ARG A 64 -54.22 -33.34 5.39
C ARG A 64 -53.37 -32.81 6.54
N ARG A 65 -52.33 -33.58 6.89
CA ARG A 65 -51.20 -33.14 7.71
C ARG A 65 -50.69 -31.82 7.13
N SER A 66 -50.85 -30.71 7.84
CA SER A 66 -50.22 -29.46 7.45
C SER A 66 -48.71 -29.64 7.64
N TRP A 67 -47.98 -29.66 6.53
CA TRP A 67 -46.58 -29.33 6.60
C TRP A 67 -46.55 -27.82 6.80
N ASP A 68 -46.37 -27.43 8.07
CA ASP A 68 -45.90 -26.11 8.43
C ASP A 68 -44.56 -25.92 7.70
N VAL A 69 -44.62 -25.29 6.53
CA VAL A 69 -43.44 -24.74 5.89
C VAL A 69 -43.02 -23.61 6.79
N LYS A 70 -42.22 -23.92 7.82
CA LYS A 70 -41.40 -22.92 8.48
C LYS A 70 -40.63 -22.26 7.36
N SER A 71 -41.02 -21.04 7.03
CA SER A 71 -40.26 -20.13 6.20
C SER A 71 -38.85 -20.19 6.76
N ARG A 72 -37.98 -20.89 6.05
CA ARG A 72 -36.57 -20.94 6.36
C ARG A 72 -36.13 -19.54 6.00
N GLU A 73 -36.19 -18.63 6.98
CA GLU A 73 -35.54 -17.34 6.90
C GLU A 73 -34.13 -17.66 6.44
N THR A 74 -33.86 -17.33 5.18
CA THR A 74 -32.51 -17.33 4.65
C THR A 74 -31.79 -16.28 5.47
N ALA A 75 -31.20 -16.72 6.57
CA ALA A 75 -30.22 -15.97 7.32
C ALA A 75 -29.13 -15.65 6.31
N THR A 76 -29.18 -14.45 5.76
CA THR A 76 -28.09 -13.88 4.98
C THR A 76 -26.88 -13.93 5.90
N ARG A 77 -25.97 -14.86 5.63
CA ARG A 77 -24.71 -14.97 6.35
C ARG A 77 -24.05 -13.60 6.23
N GLN A 78 -24.01 -12.87 7.34
CA GLN A 78 -23.22 -11.66 7.44
C GLN A 78 -21.79 -12.11 7.21
N PHE A 79 -21.21 -11.74 6.07
CA PHE A 79 -19.78 -11.86 5.88
C PHE A 79 -19.13 -11.03 6.98
N SER A 80 -18.45 -11.70 7.92
CA SER A 80 -17.63 -11.02 8.92
C SER A 80 -16.54 -10.29 8.14
N THR A 81 -16.71 -8.99 7.93
CA THR A 81 -15.63 -8.12 7.47
C THR A 81 -14.64 -8.08 8.62
N THR A 82 -13.61 -8.92 8.57
CA THR A 82 -12.51 -8.84 9.52
C THR A 82 -11.99 -7.41 9.48
N ALA A 83 -12.03 -6.70 10.61
CA ALA A 83 -11.49 -5.35 10.70
C ALA A 83 -10.02 -5.40 10.24
N ILE A 84 -9.65 -4.55 9.28
CA ILE A 84 -8.27 -4.42 8.83
C ILE A 84 -7.48 -3.91 10.02
N ARG A 85 -6.67 -4.77 10.63
CA ARG A 85 -5.75 -4.36 11.68
C ARG A 85 -4.61 -3.61 11.01
N GLN A 86 -4.37 -2.38 11.46
CA GLN A 86 -3.24 -1.61 10.98
C GLN A 86 -1.94 -2.20 11.53
N LYS A 87 -0.97 -2.46 10.64
CA LYS A 87 0.37 -2.98 10.97
C LYS A 87 1.25 -1.95 11.68
N THR A 88 0.82 -0.69 11.73
CA THR A 88 1.58 0.41 12.30
C THR A 88 0.67 1.21 13.21
N ARG A 89 1.18 1.61 14.38
CA ARG A 89 0.46 2.42 15.37
C ARG A 89 1.35 3.56 15.84
N ALA A 90 0.80 4.77 15.96
CA ALA A 90 1.45 5.86 16.65
C ALA A 90 1.43 5.60 18.17
N ILE A 91 2.61 5.52 18.79
CA ILE A 91 2.75 5.30 20.24
C ILE A 91 3.00 6.61 21.00
N LEU A 92 3.55 7.62 20.33
CA LEU A 92 3.83 8.93 20.90
C LEU A 92 3.35 10.01 19.95
N ASN A 93 2.70 11.03 20.52
CA ASN A 93 2.30 12.27 19.86
C ASN A 93 1.56 12.05 18.53
N PRO A 94 0.44 11.30 18.50
CA PRO A 94 -0.34 11.16 17.27
C PRO A 94 -0.82 12.53 16.80
N GLN A 95 -0.44 12.91 15.59
CA GLN A 95 -0.80 14.19 14.97
C GLN A 95 -2.05 14.05 14.09
N GLN A 96 -2.78 15.15 13.94
CA GLN A 96 -3.94 15.27 13.05
C GLN A 96 -3.72 16.40 12.04
N ASP A 97 -4.20 16.22 10.82
CA ASP A 97 -4.17 17.27 9.80
C ASP A 97 -5.20 18.39 10.08
N GLU A 98 -5.17 19.44 9.26
CA GLU A 98 -6.11 20.57 9.37
C GLU A 98 -7.58 20.17 9.23
N ASP A 99 -7.85 19.04 8.58
CA ASP A 99 -9.19 18.47 8.38
C ASP A 99 -9.62 17.56 9.56
N GLY A 100 -8.73 17.33 10.54
CA GLY A 100 -8.96 16.50 11.72
C GLY A 100 -8.75 14.99 11.52
N ASN A 101 -8.15 14.58 10.39
CA ASN A 101 -7.77 13.20 10.14
C ASN A 101 -6.41 12.88 10.75
N GLU A 102 -6.25 11.66 11.30
CA GLU A 102 -4.97 11.21 11.84
C GLU A 102 -3.91 11.09 10.73
N MET A 103 -2.77 11.74 10.94
CA MET A 103 -1.63 11.62 10.04
C MET A 103 -0.91 10.31 10.30
N MET A 104 -1.08 9.35 9.39
CA MET A 104 -0.52 8.01 9.51
C MET A 104 0.63 7.77 8.54
N LEU A 105 1.61 6.98 8.97
CA LEU A 105 2.67 6.42 8.14
C LEU A 105 2.65 4.89 8.29
N GLU A 106 2.75 4.14 7.19
CA GLU A 106 2.81 2.68 7.26
C GLU A 106 4.25 2.16 7.24
N ILE A 107 4.56 1.18 8.08
CA ILE A 107 5.84 0.48 8.07
C ILE A 107 5.65 -0.86 7.37
N THR A 108 6.39 -1.11 6.29
CA THR A 108 6.32 -2.42 5.63
C THR A 108 7.00 -3.51 6.46
N GLU A 109 6.60 -4.76 6.24
CA GLU A 109 7.26 -5.92 6.84
C GLU A 109 8.76 -5.99 6.55
N ARG A 110 9.18 -5.57 5.34
CA ARG A 110 10.59 -5.60 4.94
C ARG A 110 11.40 -4.58 5.73
N ALA A 111 10.86 -3.37 5.91
CA ALA A 111 11.47 -2.34 6.74
C ALA A 111 11.55 -2.79 8.21
N ALA A 112 10.45 -3.30 8.77
CA ALA A 112 10.39 -3.80 10.14
C ALA A 112 11.40 -4.94 10.39
N LYS A 113 11.43 -5.95 9.52
CA LYS A 113 12.41 -7.06 9.58
C LYS A 113 13.84 -6.54 9.49
N ARG A 114 14.10 -5.50 8.70
CA ARG A 114 15.44 -4.92 8.59
C ARG A 114 15.84 -4.17 9.84
N LEU A 115 14.96 -3.34 10.39
CA LEU A 115 15.21 -2.61 11.63
C LEU A 115 15.52 -3.56 12.78
N ASN A 116 14.75 -4.64 12.95
CA ASN A 116 15.05 -5.69 13.93
C ASN A 116 16.47 -6.26 13.76
N LYS A 117 16.88 -6.57 12.52
CA LYS A 117 18.25 -7.06 12.26
C LYS A 117 19.33 -6.03 12.61
N ILE A 118 19.06 -4.74 12.43
CA ILE A 118 19.99 -3.67 12.80
C ILE A 118 20.07 -3.56 14.33
N MET A 119 18.93 -3.61 15.01
CA MET A 119 18.84 -3.62 16.48
C MET A 119 19.62 -4.80 17.10
N GLU A 120 19.43 -6.02 16.56
CA GLU A 120 20.16 -7.22 16.98
C GLU A 120 21.68 -7.08 16.75
N LYS A 121 22.08 -6.52 15.60
CA LYS A 121 23.49 -6.35 15.24
C LYS A 121 24.19 -5.33 16.14
N ASP A 122 23.51 -4.24 16.46
CA ASP A 122 24.06 -3.16 17.28
C ASP A 122 23.88 -3.43 18.78
N GLY A 123 23.09 -4.45 19.16
CA GLY A 123 22.79 -4.80 20.54
C GLY A 123 21.87 -3.81 21.26
N ASN A 124 21.11 -3.00 20.51
CA ASN A 124 20.34 -1.88 21.00
C ASN A 124 18.84 -2.06 20.71
N PRO A 125 18.01 -2.52 21.67
CA PRO A 125 16.58 -2.74 21.47
C PRO A 125 15.75 -1.45 21.39
N ASN A 126 16.35 -0.30 21.71
CA ASN A 126 15.70 1.01 21.62
C ASN A 126 16.10 1.79 20.37
N LEU A 127 16.77 1.16 19.41
CA LEU A 127 17.12 1.82 18.15
C LEU A 127 15.87 2.10 17.33
N ALA A 128 15.77 3.31 16.81
CA ALA A 128 14.69 3.78 15.96
C ALA A 128 15.23 4.45 14.69
N LEU A 129 14.45 4.43 13.62
CA LEU A 129 14.74 5.15 12.40
C LEU A 129 14.09 6.53 12.45
N ARG A 130 14.88 7.60 12.51
CA ARG A 130 14.38 8.96 12.35
C ARG A 130 14.31 9.30 10.85
N ILE A 131 13.16 9.77 10.40
CA ILE A 131 12.93 10.22 9.02
C ILE A 131 12.57 11.70 9.06
N GLN A 132 13.26 12.49 8.27
CA GLN A 132 13.05 13.92 8.13
C GLN A 132 12.96 14.28 6.65
N VAL A 133 12.27 15.37 6.35
CA VAL A 133 12.16 15.94 5.02
C VAL A 133 12.77 17.34 5.06
N GLU A 134 13.77 17.56 4.22
CA GLU A 134 14.36 18.88 4.04
C GLU A 134 14.01 19.45 2.67
N SER A 135 13.95 20.79 2.58
CA SER A 135 13.93 21.48 1.30
C SER A 135 15.22 21.17 0.53
N GLY A 136 15.09 20.47 -0.59
CA GLY A 136 16.19 20.15 -1.49
C GLY A 136 16.45 21.27 -2.50
N GLY A 137 17.22 20.93 -3.55
CA GLY A 137 17.51 21.82 -4.69
C GLY A 137 16.43 21.74 -5.78
N CYS A 138 16.84 21.58 -7.04
CA CYS A 138 15.95 21.55 -8.21
C CYS A 138 14.87 20.45 -8.20
N HIS A 139 14.95 19.50 -7.27
CA HIS A 139 14.06 18.33 -7.18
C HIS A 139 13.03 18.44 -6.05
N GLY A 140 12.82 19.63 -5.46
CA GLY A 140 11.82 19.86 -4.42
C GLY A 140 12.34 19.51 -3.04
N PHE A 141 12.02 18.33 -2.54
CA PHE A 141 12.29 17.88 -1.16
C PHE A 141 13.17 16.63 -1.12
N GLN A 142 13.96 16.46 -0.06
CA GLN A 142 14.84 15.33 0.16
C GLN A 142 14.50 14.59 1.45
N TYR A 143 14.53 13.26 1.40
CA TYR A 143 14.42 12.41 2.58
C TYR A 143 15.78 12.29 3.28
N LEU A 144 15.82 12.62 4.56
CA LEU A 144 16.93 12.33 5.46
C LEU A 144 16.53 11.21 6.41
N MET A 145 17.43 10.25 6.59
CA MET A 145 17.18 9.08 7.43
C MET A 145 18.40 8.87 8.34
N SER A 146 18.15 8.74 9.63
CA SER A 146 19.20 8.49 10.63
C SER A 146 18.74 7.45 11.64
N LEU A 147 19.69 6.67 12.17
CA LEU A 147 19.41 5.73 13.25
C LEU A 147 19.71 6.41 14.57
N VAL A 148 18.75 6.37 15.49
CA VAL A 148 18.78 7.09 16.75
C VAL A 148 18.41 6.13 17.87
N THR A 149 19.11 6.19 19.00
CA THR A 149 18.79 5.38 20.18
C THR A 149 17.82 6.15 21.07
N LEU A 150 16.62 5.61 21.28
CA LEU A 150 15.63 6.19 22.19
C LEU A 150 16.04 5.89 23.64
N PRO A 151 16.23 6.91 24.49
CA PRO A 151 16.42 6.68 25.92
C PRO A 151 15.09 6.28 26.57
N ALA A 152 15.13 5.90 27.85
CA ALA A 152 13.88 5.73 28.61
C ALA A 152 13.16 7.07 28.75
N LYS A 153 11.82 7.04 28.79
CA LYS A 153 10.97 8.26 28.85
C LYS A 153 11.29 9.20 30.02
N ASP A 154 11.79 8.65 31.13
CA ASP A 154 12.13 9.40 32.35
C ASP A 154 13.56 9.96 32.35
N ALA A 155 14.36 9.67 31.31
CA ALA A 155 15.74 10.12 31.23
C ALA A 155 15.82 11.58 30.76
N ALA A 156 16.74 12.36 31.35
CA ALA A 156 16.99 13.75 30.96
C ALA A 156 17.46 13.91 29.50
N GLU A 157 17.97 12.84 28.89
CA GLU A 157 18.41 12.82 27.50
C GLU A 157 17.25 12.74 26.50
N TRP A 158 16.04 12.37 26.94
CA TRP A 158 14.87 12.22 26.07
C TRP A 158 14.56 13.49 25.27
N SER A 159 14.50 14.64 25.94
CA SER A 159 14.17 15.93 25.31
C SER A 159 15.25 16.43 24.35
N SER A 160 16.44 15.86 24.37
CA SER A 160 17.53 16.22 23.43
C SER A 160 17.52 15.39 22.16
N ILE A 161 16.88 14.22 22.20
CA ILE A 161 16.87 13.23 21.11
C ILE A 161 15.52 13.22 20.39
N VAL A 162 14.44 13.36 21.17
CA VAL A 162 13.06 13.39 20.71
C VAL A 162 12.49 14.75 21.05
N ASN A 163 12.08 15.49 20.03
CA ASN A 163 11.41 16.77 20.18
C ASN A 163 9.94 16.55 20.62
N GLU A 164 9.29 17.58 21.16
CA GLU A 164 7.90 17.49 21.65
C GLU A 164 6.89 17.24 20.52
N ASP A 165 7.25 17.69 19.33
CA ASP A 165 6.57 17.62 18.05
C ASP A 165 6.90 16.33 17.26
N ASP A 166 7.82 15.51 17.76
CA ASP A 166 8.14 14.22 17.13
C ASP A 166 7.04 13.18 17.40
N THR A 167 6.59 12.51 16.35
CA THR A 167 5.67 11.37 16.39
C THR A 167 6.47 10.07 16.29
N ILE A 168 6.16 9.09 17.14
CA ILE A 168 6.80 7.77 17.08
C ILE A 168 5.79 6.71 16.65
N PHE A 169 6.11 5.99 15.58
CA PHE A 169 5.36 4.88 15.04
C PHE A 169 6.04 3.55 15.38
N GLN A 170 5.26 2.56 15.82
CA GLN A 170 5.72 1.20 16.08
C GLN A 170 5.07 0.22 15.10
N TYR A 171 5.87 -0.72 14.60
CA TYR A 171 5.36 -1.82 13.79
C TYR A 171 4.81 -2.94 14.69
N ILE A 172 3.59 -3.40 14.39
CA ILE A 172 2.90 -4.50 15.07
C ILE A 172 2.71 -5.64 14.05
N PRO A 173 3.29 -6.83 14.29
CA PRO A 173 3.08 -7.98 13.41
C PRO A 173 1.67 -8.55 13.58
N ASP A 174 1.12 -9.15 12.51
CA ASP A 174 -0.26 -9.67 12.45
C ASP A 174 -0.56 -10.73 13.52
N ASP A 175 0.45 -11.51 13.91
CA ASP A 175 0.34 -12.60 14.88
C ASP A 175 0.42 -12.13 16.35
N ALA A 176 0.78 -10.87 16.59
CA ALA A 176 0.88 -10.33 17.95
C ALA A 176 -0.44 -9.73 18.42
N ASP A 177 -0.74 -9.93 19.70
CA ASP A 177 -1.82 -9.21 20.35
C ASP A 177 -1.38 -7.75 20.60
N PRO A 178 -2.10 -6.73 20.07
CA PRO A 178 -1.77 -5.33 20.31
C PRO A 178 -1.77 -4.94 21.79
N ALA A 179 -2.43 -5.71 22.66
CA ALA A 179 -2.44 -5.48 24.11
C ALA A 179 -1.20 -6.07 24.82
N THR A 180 -0.52 -7.04 24.22
CA THR A 180 0.66 -7.73 24.80
C THR A 180 1.97 -7.33 24.11
N THR A 181 1.90 -6.50 23.07
CA THR A 181 3.10 -6.03 22.38
C THR A 181 3.83 -5.03 23.29
N SER A 182 4.92 -5.49 23.92
CA SER A 182 5.85 -4.63 24.66
C SER A 182 6.34 -3.48 23.78
N GLU A 183 6.82 -2.40 24.38
CA GLU A 183 7.46 -1.29 23.65
C GLU A 183 8.77 -1.68 22.93
N GLU A 184 9.08 -2.97 22.85
CA GLU A 184 10.24 -3.53 22.20
C GLU A 184 9.88 -3.91 20.76
N GLY A 185 10.50 -3.24 19.79
CA GLY A 185 10.29 -3.54 18.37
C GLY A 185 10.71 -2.39 17.46
N PRO A 186 10.55 -2.57 16.13
CA PRO A 186 10.91 -1.55 15.15
C PRO A 186 10.11 -0.27 15.36
N LYS A 187 10.84 0.83 15.57
CA LYS A 187 10.27 2.17 15.74
C LYS A 187 10.77 3.11 14.66
N ILE A 188 9.90 4.03 14.26
CA ILE A 188 10.22 5.14 13.35
C ILE A 188 9.78 6.45 13.99
N ILE A 189 10.63 7.46 13.93
CA ILE A 189 10.40 8.80 14.46
C ILE A 189 10.27 9.77 13.29
N LEU A 190 9.25 10.62 13.30
CA LEU A 190 9.06 11.69 12.33
C LEU A 190 8.77 13.00 13.08
N ASP A 191 9.37 14.09 12.63
CA ASP A 191 8.99 15.45 13.03
C ASP A 191 7.69 15.88 12.35
N GLU A 192 6.96 16.80 12.98
CA GLU A 192 5.68 17.35 12.50
C GLU A 192 5.69 17.80 11.03
N PRO A 193 6.63 18.64 10.55
CA PRO A 193 6.61 19.10 9.15
C PRO A 193 6.86 17.95 8.17
N SER A 194 7.71 16.97 8.54
CA SER A 194 7.94 15.80 7.69
C SER A 194 6.72 14.89 7.65
N LEU A 195 6.00 14.75 8.77
CA LEU A 195 4.80 13.94 8.84
C LEU A 195 3.69 14.50 7.94
N ASP A 196 3.52 15.82 7.87
CA ASP A 196 2.55 16.44 6.97
C ASP A 196 2.85 16.12 5.48
N LEU A 197 4.13 16.11 5.09
CA LEU A 197 4.57 15.79 3.73
C LEU A 197 4.61 14.28 3.42
N LEU A 198 4.51 13.44 4.45
CA LEU A 198 4.62 11.98 4.36
C LEU A 198 3.34 11.23 4.76
N LYS A 199 2.28 11.92 5.17
CA LYS A 199 1.02 11.30 5.56
C LYS A 199 0.46 10.39 4.46
N GLY A 200 0.10 9.16 4.84
CA GLY A 200 -0.36 8.10 3.95
C GLY A 200 0.74 7.37 3.19
N SER A 201 2.01 7.76 3.34
CA SER A 201 3.15 7.07 2.71
C SER A 201 3.50 5.76 3.42
N LYS A 202 4.35 4.94 2.78
CA LYS A 202 4.88 3.72 3.40
C LYS A 202 6.41 3.75 3.44
N VAL A 203 6.98 3.33 4.55
CA VAL A 203 8.43 3.13 4.70
C VAL A 203 8.75 1.69 4.34
N ASP A 204 9.52 1.51 3.27
CA ASP A 204 9.99 0.20 2.81
C ASP A 204 11.52 0.08 2.91
N PHE A 205 12.00 -1.15 2.79
CA PHE A 205 13.43 -1.43 2.68
C PHE A 205 13.72 -2.27 1.45
N THR A 206 14.60 -1.75 0.59
CA THR A 206 14.97 -2.38 -0.67
C THR A 206 16.45 -2.72 -0.66
N MET A 207 16.77 -3.92 -1.14
CA MET A 207 18.13 -4.36 -1.41
C MET A 207 18.33 -4.39 -2.92
N GLU A 208 19.18 -3.50 -3.43
CA GLU A 208 19.57 -3.41 -4.83
C GLU A 208 21.01 -3.91 -5.01
N LEU A 209 21.49 -3.96 -6.26
CA LEU A 209 22.85 -4.39 -6.60
C LEU A 209 23.92 -3.48 -5.98
N ILE A 210 23.66 -2.17 -5.95
CA ILE A 210 24.61 -1.16 -5.47
C ILE A 210 24.56 -0.97 -3.96
N GLY A 211 23.60 -1.59 -3.26
CA GLY A 211 23.43 -1.42 -1.82
C GLY A 211 21.99 -1.61 -1.37
N SER A 212 21.77 -1.42 -0.08
CA SER A 212 20.46 -1.54 0.53
C SER A 212 20.12 -0.27 1.31
N GLN A 213 18.91 0.24 1.16
CA GLN A 213 18.48 1.46 1.82
C GLN A 213 17.00 1.40 2.19
N PHE A 214 16.63 2.19 3.18
CA PHE A 214 15.23 2.53 3.41
C PHE A 214 14.76 3.51 2.33
N LYS A 215 13.51 3.37 1.91
CA LYS A 215 12.87 4.23 0.92
C LYS A 215 11.43 4.51 1.34
N ILE A 216 10.97 5.72 1.03
CA ILE A 216 9.55 6.04 1.10
C ILE A 216 8.91 5.64 -0.23
N ILE A 217 7.82 4.88 -0.16
CA ILE A 217 7.02 4.47 -1.31
C ILE A 217 5.58 4.97 -1.16
N ASP A 218 4.88 5.05 -2.28
CA ASP A 218 3.46 5.43 -2.35
C ASP A 218 3.12 6.75 -1.62
N ASN A 219 4.00 7.76 -1.67
CA ASN A 219 3.69 9.07 -1.09
C ASN A 219 2.56 9.75 -1.88
N PRO A 220 1.36 9.94 -1.30
CA PRO A 220 0.20 10.48 -2.02
C PRO A 220 0.35 11.97 -2.36
N LEU A 221 1.20 12.71 -1.65
CA LEU A 221 1.45 14.14 -1.89
C LEU A 221 2.54 14.37 -2.94
N ALA A 222 3.36 13.36 -3.21
CA ALA A 222 4.41 13.45 -4.20
C ALA A 222 3.83 13.43 -5.62
N THR A 223 4.14 14.45 -6.40
CA THR A 223 3.77 14.53 -7.83
C THR A 223 4.78 13.83 -8.72
N SER A 224 6.06 13.87 -8.33
CA SER A 224 7.12 13.11 -8.96
C SER A 224 8.15 12.64 -7.94
N SER A 225 8.84 11.54 -8.25
CA SER A 225 9.93 11.00 -7.45
C SER A 225 11.21 10.90 -8.27
N CYS A 226 12.35 11.12 -7.62
CA CYS A 226 13.64 10.93 -8.27
C CYS A 226 13.92 9.43 -8.46
N GLY A 227 14.58 9.04 -9.55
CA GLY A 227 14.82 7.64 -9.89
C GLY A 227 15.62 6.83 -8.84
N CYS A 228 16.41 7.51 -8.00
CA CYS A 228 17.08 6.87 -6.86
C CYS A 228 16.16 6.67 -5.64
N GLY A 229 15.05 7.41 -5.55
CA GLY A 229 14.08 7.35 -4.46
C GLY A 229 14.46 8.14 -3.21
N THR A 230 15.40 9.09 -3.31
CA THR A 230 15.86 9.92 -2.17
C THR A 230 15.22 11.30 -2.11
N SER A 231 14.50 11.71 -3.15
CA SER A 231 13.84 13.01 -3.25
C SER A 231 12.53 12.93 -4.02
N PHE A 232 11.68 13.93 -3.81
CA PHE A 232 10.36 14.03 -4.41
C PHE A 232 9.95 15.49 -4.55
N ASP A 233 9.03 15.73 -5.48
CA ASP A 233 8.45 17.06 -5.71
C ASP A 233 6.96 17.05 -5.35
N ILE A 234 6.48 18.17 -4.83
CA ILE A 234 5.08 18.36 -4.41
C ILE A 234 4.46 19.40 -5.31
N LYS A 235 3.25 19.14 -5.78
CA LYS A 235 2.49 20.11 -6.57
C LYS A 235 1.93 21.19 -5.64
N MET A 236 2.58 22.35 -5.65
CA MET A 236 2.03 23.60 -5.11
C MET A 236 0.90 24.15 -5.98
#